data_AF-A0A8T5LQT3-F1
#
_entry.id   AF-A0A8T5LQT3-F1
#
_cell.length_a   1.000
_cell.length_b   1.000
_cell.length_c   1.000
_cell.angle_alpha   90.00
_cell.angle_beta   90.00
_cell.angle_gamma   90.00
#
_symmetry.space_group_name_H-M   'P 1'
#
loop_
_entity.id
_entity.type
_entity.pdbx_description
1 polymer ?
#
loop_
_entity_poly.entity_id
_entity_poly.type
_entity_poly.pdbx_seq_one_letter_code
_entity_poly.pdbx_strand_id
1 'polypeptide(L)'
;ASLPLKVWIKKGWINSRHDPRGWFQWYCRYYMGRRLGEEDMRQVKRWKAIKRHVGAVRKNCAEGNKTCRPKQRQALLHWAYDSRKI
;
A
#
# COMPACT_ATOMS: atom_id res chain seq x y z
N ALA A 1 14.42 7.71 8.73
CA ALA A 1 13.11 6.99 8.73
C ALA A 1 12.12 7.74 7.85
N SER A 2 11.23 7.01 7.18
CA SER A 2 10.03 7.57 6.52
C SER A 2 9.25 8.43 7.52
N LEU A 3 8.65 9.54 7.06
CA LEU A 3 8.06 10.62 7.87
C LEU A 3 7.31 10.15 9.15
N PRO A 4 7.40 10.89 10.29
CA PRO A 4 6.66 10.57 11.52
C PRO A 4 5.14 10.52 11.33
N LEU A 5 4.45 9.72 12.16
CA LEU A 5 2.98 9.59 12.15
C LEU A 5 2.25 10.94 12.19
N LYS A 6 2.75 11.88 12.99
CA LYS A 6 2.20 13.25 13.10
C LYS A 6 2.18 13.97 11.75
N VAL A 7 3.19 13.76 10.90
CA VAL A 7 3.24 14.34 9.55
C VAL A 7 2.17 13.72 8.65
N TRP A 8 1.90 12.42 8.80
CA TRP A 8 0.89 11.73 8.00
C TRP A 8 -0.53 12.18 8.37
N ILE A 9 -0.77 12.40 9.66
CA ILE A 9 -2.01 12.99 10.17
C ILE A 9 -2.18 14.41 9.61
N LYS A 10 -1.14 15.25 9.71
CA LYS A 10 -1.16 16.63 9.17
C LYS A 10 -1.45 16.66 7.66
N LYS A 11 -1.00 15.65 6.91
CA LYS A 11 -1.24 15.51 5.47
C LYS A 11 -2.60 14.87 5.12
N GLY A 12 -3.44 14.53 6.09
CA GLY A 12 -4.74 13.88 5.84
C GLY A 12 -4.63 12.46 5.24
N TRP A 13 -3.47 11.81 5.39
CA TRP A 13 -3.24 10.47 4.85
C TRP A 13 -3.85 9.37 5.71
N ILE A 14 -4.13 9.68 6.98
CA ILE A 14 -4.67 8.77 7.98
C ILE A 14 -6.07 9.22 8.37
N ASN A 15 -7.01 8.27 8.34
CA ASN A 15 -8.34 8.47 8.91
C ASN A 15 -8.24 8.20 10.42
N SER A 16 -7.89 9.22 11.21
CA SER A 16 -7.68 9.05 12.65
C SER A 16 -8.93 8.61 13.41
N ARG A 17 -10.12 8.88 12.88
CA ARG A 17 -11.40 8.50 13.50
C ARG A 17 -11.64 7.00 13.44
N HIS A 18 -11.42 6.39 12.28
CA HIS A 18 -11.72 4.97 12.09
C HIS A 18 -10.46 4.11 12.16
N ASP A 19 -9.38 4.51 11.49
CA ASP A 19 -8.16 3.70 11.32
C ASP A 19 -6.88 4.51 11.66
N PRO A 20 -6.62 4.77 12.96
CA PRO A 20 -5.47 5.55 13.40
C PRO A 20 -4.12 4.90 13.05
N ARG A 21 -4.09 3.59 12.79
CA ARG A 21 -2.90 2.86 12.32
C ARG A 21 -2.78 2.85 10.78
N GLY A 22 -3.59 3.65 10.09
CA GLY A 22 -3.50 3.89 8.65
C GLY A 22 -3.96 2.72 7.80
N TRP A 23 -3.36 2.59 6.61
CA TRP A 23 -3.85 1.70 5.56
C TRP A 23 -3.91 0.22 5.97
N PHE A 24 -2.94 -0.27 6.73
CA PHE A 24 -2.92 -1.68 7.16
C PHE A 24 -4.14 -2.03 8.02
N GLN A 25 -4.47 -1.20 9.00
CA GLN A 25 -5.67 -1.39 9.83
C GLN A 25 -6.96 -1.28 9.01
N TRP A 26 -7.01 -0.32 8.08
CA TRP A 26 -8.13 -0.20 7.16
C TRP A 26 -8.31 -1.48 6.33
N TYR A 27 -7.21 -2.01 5.77
CA TYR A 27 -7.21 -3.22 4.94
C TYR A 27 -7.71 -4.44 5.71
N CYS A 28 -7.20 -4.70 6.91
CA CYS A 28 -7.65 -5.82 7.74
C CYS A 28 -9.16 -5.74 8.01
N ARG A 29 -9.67 -4.56 8.37
CA ARG A 29 -11.11 -4.39 8.68
C ARG A 29 -12.00 -4.42 7.44
N TYR A 30 -11.54 -3.86 6.33
CA TYR A 30 -12.21 -3.95 5.04
C TYR A 30 -12.33 -5.42 4.59
N TYR A 31 -11.25 -6.19 4.73
CA TYR A 31 -11.22 -7.62 4.45
C TYR A 31 -12.18 -8.41 5.34
N MET A 32 -12.28 -8.04 6.63
CA MET A 32 -13.28 -8.59 7.57
C MET A 32 -14.71 -8.08 7.36
N GLY A 33 -14.99 -7.28 6.32
CA GLY A 33 -16.35 -6.91 5.92
C GLY A 33 -16.81 -5.49 6.29
N ARG A 34 -16.01 -4.69 7.02
CA ARG A 34 -16.37 -3.29 7.32
C ARG A 34 -16.41 -2.45 6.04
N ARG A 35 -17.37 -1.52 5.93
CA ARG A 35 -17.47 -0.53 4.85
C ARG A 35 -17.54 0.90 5.38
N LEU A 36 -16.85 1.83 4.73
CA LEU A 36 -16.73 3.25 5.10
C LEU A 36 -16.95 4.21 3.91
N GLY A 37 -17.65 3.76 2.86
CA GLY A 37 -18.08 4.60 1.74
C GLY A 37 -16.91 5.26 1.02
N GLU A 38 -16.80 6.59 1.11
CA GLU A 38 -15.76 7.38 0.45
C GLU A 38 -14.33 6.97 0.83
N GLU A 39 -14.10 6.58 2.09
CA GLU A 39 -12.76 6.16 2.51
C GLU A 39 -12.36 4.85 1.80
N ASP A 40 -13.31 3.92 1.60
CA ASP A 40 -13.04 2.70 0.86
C ASP A 40 -12.69 3.01 -0.60
N MET A 41 -13.46 3.89 -1.24
CA MET A 41 -13.17 4.34 -2.61
C MET A 41 -11.77 4.95 -2.72
N ARG A 42 -11.39 5.80 -1.76
CA ARG A 42 -10.07 6.43 -1.70
C ARG A 42 -8.95 5.39 -1.54
N GLN A 43 -9.08 4.47 -0.60
CA GLN A 43 -8.04 3.48 -0.33
C GLN A 43 -7.92 2.43 -1.45
N VAL A 44 -9.03 2.01 -2.05
CA VAL A 44 -9.04 1.14 -3.24
C VAL A 44 -8.38 1.83 -4.43
N LYS A 45 -8.64 3.12 -4.67
CA LYS A 45 -7.99 3.89 -5.73
C LYS A 45 -6.47 3.94 -5.54
N ARG A 46 -6.00 4.20 -4.31
CA ARG A 46 -4.57 4.18 -3.98
C ARG A 46 -3.95 2.79 -4.17
N TRP A 47 -4.63 1.74 -3.72
CA TRP A 47 -4.18 0.35 -3.87
C TRP A 47 -4.05 -0.04 -5.35
N LYS A 48 -5.01 0.32 -6.21
CA LYS A 48 -4.92 0.11 -7.66
C LYS A 48 -3.73 0.84 -8.29
N ALA A 49 -3.43 2.06 -7.85
CA ALA A 49 -2.31 2.84 -8.37
C ALA A 49 -0.94 2.20 -8.08
N ILE A 50 -0.83 1.36 -7.05
CA ILE A 50 0.41 0.64 -6.73
C ILE A 50 0.74 -0.44 -7.77
N LYS A 51 -0.26 -0.93 -8.52
CA LYS A 51 -0.05 -1.91 -9.61
C LYS A 51 1.02 -1.48 -10.63
N ARG A 52 1.22 -0.18 -10.84
CA ARG A 52 2.29 0.33 -11.72
C ARG A 52 3.70 -0.14 -11.30
N HIS A 53 3.92 -0.39 -10.01
CA HIS A 53 5.19 -0.91 -9.51
C HIS A 53 5.42 -2.37 -9.93
N VAL A 54 4.36 -3.17 -10.09
CA VAL A 54 4.44 -4.52 -10.65
C VAL A 54 4.98 -4.45 -12.08
N GLY A 55 4.42 -3.57 -12.92
CA GLY A 55 4.88 -3.38 -14.30
C GLY A 55 6.33 -2.89 -14.36
N ALA A 56 6.73 -1.97 -13.47
CA ALA A 56 8.11 -1.50 -13.37
C ALA A 56 9.09 -2.60 -12.99
N VAL A 57 8.71 -3.52 -12.09
CA VAL A 57 9.54 -4.69 -11.75
C VAL A 57 9.65 -5.63 -12.95
N ARG A 58 8.52 -6.04 -13.54
CA ARG A 58 8.50 -6.98 -14.69
C ARG A 58 9.30 -6.49 -15.90
N LYS A 59 9.24 -5.19 -16.21
CA LYS A 59 9.95 -4.61 -17.36
C LYS A 59 11.47 -4.56 -17.16
N ASN A 60 11.94 -4.42 -15.91
CA ASN A 60 13.32 -4.02 -15.64
C ASN A 60 14.11 -5.06 -14.81
N CYS A 61 13.48 -6.17 -14.42
CA CYS A 61 14.11 -7.20 -13.62
C CYS A 61 13.98 -8.55 -14.34
N ALA A 62 15.03 -9.36 -14.27
CA ALA A 62 14.95 -10.76 -14.66
C ALA A 62 13.93 -11.50 -13.78
N GLU A 63 13.25 -12.48 -14.36
CA GLU A 63 12.30 -13.33 -13.65
C GLU A 63 12.99 -14.02 -12.46
N GLY A 64 12.31 -14.07 -11.31
CA GLY A 64 12.85 -14.66 -10.09
C GLY A 64 13.91 -13.83 -9.35
N ASN A 65 14.44 -12.75 -9.94
CA ASN A 65 15.42 -11.91 -9.27
C ASN A 65 14.77 -10.99 -8.21
N LYS A 66 14.81 -11.45 -6.95
CA LYS A 66 14.24 -10.77 -5.78
C LYS A 66 15.06 -9.56 -5.31
N THR A 67 16.34 -9.46 -5.68
CA THR A 67 17.22 -8.35 -5.25
C THR A 67 17.11 -7.15 -6.18
N CYS A 68 16.60 -7.33 -7.41
CA CYS A 68 16.31 -6.25 -8.33
C CYS A 68 15.17 -5.34 -7.81
N ARG A 69 15.39 -4.01 -7.83
CA ARG A 69 14.45 -2.95 -7.41
C ARG A 69 13.84 -3.15 -6.01
N PRO A 70 14.67 -3.31 -4.95
CA PRO A 70 14.20 -3.71 -3.63
C PRO A 70 13.26 -2.68 -2.99
N LYS A 71 13.47 -1.38 -3.23
CA LYS A 71 12.59 -0.30 -2.73
C LYS A 71 11.17 -0.39 -3.30
N GLN A 72 11.02 -0.71 -4.59
CA GLN A 72 9.70 -0.86 -5.22
C GLN A 72 9.03 -2.16 -4.80
N ARG A 73 9.80 -3.26 -4.65
CA ARG A 73 9.30 -4.51 -4.08
C ARG A 73 8.83 -4.34 -2.63
N GLN A 74 9.52 -3.54 -1.82
CA GLN A 74 9.07 -3.20 -0.47
C GLN A 74 7.78 -2.37 -0.48
N ALA A 75 7.67 -1.39 -1.37
CA ALA A 75 6.44 -0.62 -1.53
C ALA A 75 5.24 -1.52 -1.91
N LEU A 76 5.44 -2.52 -2.76
CA LEU A 76 4.43 -3.51 -3.10
C LEU A 76 3.97 -4.31 -1.86
N LEU A 77 4.90 -4.76 -1.02
CA LEU A 77 4.58 -5.50 0.22
C LEU A 77 3.77 -4.65 1.20
N HIS A 78 4.11 -3.36 1.36
CA HIS A 78 3.34 -2.44 2.21
C HIS A 78 1.87 -2.28 1.79
N TRP A 79 1.56 -2.58 0.52
CA TRP A 79 0.22 -2.51 -0.06
C TRP A 79 -0.37 -3.90 -0.36
N ALA A 80 0.13 -4.94 0.33
CA ALA A 80 -0.31 -6.33 0.23
C ALA A 80 -0.18 -6.99 -1.16
N TYR A 81 0.71 -6.48 -2.02
CA TYR A 81 1.10 -7.19 -3.24
C TYR A 81 2.26 -8.16 -2.90
N ASP A 82 2.12 -9.44 -3.22
CA ASP A 82 3.21 -10.42 -3.02
C ASP A 82 4.33 -10.19 -4.05
N SER A 83 5.29 -9.35 -3.67
CA SER A 83 6.40 -8.99 -4.54
C SER A 83 7.40 -10.10 -4.77
N ARG A 84 7.28 -11.26 -4.10
CA ARG A 84 8.15 -12.43 -4.31
C ARG A 84 7.69 -13.28 -5.49
N LYS A 85 6.44 -13.10 -5.92
CA LYS A 85 5.79 -13.79 -7.06
C LYS A 85 5.74 -12.92 -8.32
N ILE A 86 6.41 -11.76 -8.31
CA ILE A 86 6.50 -10.81 -9.43
C ILE A 86 7.87 -10.93 -10.08
#